data_AF-A0A2A2LEG4-F1
#
_entry.id   AF-A0A2A2LEG4-F1
#
_cell.length_a   1.000
_cell.length_b   1.000
_cell.length_c   1.000
_cell.angle_alpha   90.00
_cell.angle_beta   90.00
_cell.angle_gamma   90.00
#
_symmetry.space_group_name_H-M   'P 1'
#
loop_
_entity.id
_entity.type
_entity.pdbx_description
1 polymer ?
#
loop_
_entity_poly.entity_id
_entity_poly.type
_entity_poly.pdbx_seq_one_letter_code
_entity_poly.pdbx_strand_id
1 'polypeptide(L)'
;MSISRWTCLSLVPEGVAEKIKLAVIFGSSGSDVIFVTTDDEVFSFGPCAASCLGCPPGSFLPRRIDELCGKAIRDISCGIHHVVALTEEGKIFSWGSQNSFGELGHGHSSSTDSRPQQVQGVLNGEKVVAIACGSRHTLAVSDKGELFSFGLNSDGQLGTGRAANESSPRIVPLHNRFVKSVACGHNNSMALTESGDVYVWGYNSNGELGLGHLTNQHCPILLDSLSKKAAIRKIACGYAHSLALSDDGILYAWGTNTSCGILEGKMARKNVLVPTVTQEQLGSISDIAATHQCNLSAACTRKSRVFMWGHLRNQPTPCAVETQFRTVDEVFACFASPAVSPRAISFLEMTQSPLLLSIRNAFNDPTHCDMKIIVEGKAIHVHKALLKIRCQYFRVRLGELWHDSNENTLEVKDFPYNVYKAFLHWLYTDELNVDLEEALGKF
;
A
#
# COMPACT_ATOMS: atom_id res chain seq x y z
N MET A 1 4.08 -6.53 6.76
CA MET A 1 2.61 -6.51 7.00
C MET A 1 2.12 -7.94 7.07
N SER A 2 1.14 -8.32 7.90
CA SER A 2 0.61 -9.69 7.85
C SER A 2 -0.54 -9.82 6.85
N ILE A 3 -0.48 -10.81 5.94
CA ILE A 3 -1.57 -11.14 4.99
C ILE A 3 -2.91 -11.33 5.73
N SER A 4 -2.87 -11.94 6.92
CA SER A 4 -4.06 -12.23 7.73
C SER A 4 -4.84 -11.01 8.22
N ARG A 5 -4.29 -9.79 8.08
CA ARG A 5 -5.01 -8.55 8.43
C ARG A 5 -6.10 -8.21 7.42
N TRP A 6 -5.97 -8.69 6.19
CA TRP A 6 -7.02 -8.58 5.17
C TRP A 6 -7.87 -9.84 5.22
N THR A 7 -9.06 -9.74 5.82
CA THR A 7 -9.96 -10.89 6.02
C THR A 7 -10.31 -11.63 4.71
N CYS A 8 -10.33 -10.93 3.57
CA CYS A 8 -10.52 -11.58 2.27
C CYS A 8 -9.33 -12.49 1.90
N LEU A 9 -8.10 -12.10 2.21
CA LEU A 9 -6.90 -12.88 1.90
C LEU A 9 -6.76 -14.13 2.77
N SER A 10 -7.41 -14.20 3.94
CA SER A 10 -7.42 -15.44 4.73
C SER A 10 -8.24 -16.57 4.09
N LEU A 11 -8.98 -16.29 3.02
CA LEU A 11 -9.66 -17.31 2.21
C LEU A 11 -8.74 -17.98 1.19
N VAL A 12 -7.54 -17.42 0.96
CA VAL A 12 -6.57 -17.99 0.03
C VAL A 12 -5.92 -19.22 0.68
N PRO A 13 -5.81 -20.37 -0.02
CA PRO A 13 -5.12 -21.54 0.51
C PRO A 13 -3.68 -21.20 0.96
N GLU A 14 -3.26 -21.76 2.10
CA GLU A 14 -1.99 -21.40 2.77
C GLU A 14 -0.77 -21.45 1.85
N GLY A 15 -0.60 -22.53 1.07
CA GLY A 15 0.52 -22.67 0.13
C GLY A 15 0.51 -21.66 -1.05
N VAL A 16 -0.63 -21.02 -1.33
CA VAL A 16 -0.72 -19.92 -2.30
C VAL A 16 -0.51 -18.58 -1.60
N ALA A 17 -1.03 -18.42 -0.38
CA ALA A 17 -0.87 -17.20 0.42
C ALA A 17 0.60 -16.86 0.68
N GLU A 18 1.45 -17.87 0.96
CA GLU A 18 2.90 -17.70 1.13
C GLU A 18 3.62 -17.16 -0.11
N LYS A 19 3.04 -17.36 -1.30
CA LYS A 19 3.61 -16.90 -2.56
C LYS A 19 3.12 -15.52 -2.95
N ILE A 20 2.16 -14.92 -2.25
CA ILE A 20 1.63 -13.60 -2.61
C ILE A 20 2.74 -12.56 -2.47
N LYS A 21 3.13 -11.91 -3.58
CA LYS A 21 4.10 -10.79 -3.60
C LYS A 21 3.41 -9.43 -3.60
N LEU A 22 2.24 -9.33 -4.24
CA LEU A 22 1.49 -8.10 -4.45
C LEU A 22 0.00 -8.41 -4.34
N ALA A 23 -0.80 -7.56 -3.68
CA ALA A 23 -2.25 -7.64 -3.76
C ALA A 23 -2.91 -6.26 -3.73
N VAL A 24 -4.08 -6.16 -4.36
CA VAL A 24 -4.98 -5.02 -4.23
C VAL A 24 -6.35 -5.52 -3.78
N ILE A 25 -6.94 -4.83 -2.82
CA ILE A 25 -8.28 -5.09 -2.30
C ILE A 25 -9.17 -3.90 -2.68
N PHE A 26 -10.28 -4.18 -3.36
CA PHE A 26 -11.15 -3.17 -3.93
C PHE A 26 -12.61 -3.62 -3.91
N GLY A 27 -13.46 -2.84 -4.58
CA GLY A 27 -14.87 -3.13 -4.73
C GLY A 27 -15.74 -2.51 -3.65
N SER A 28 -17.04 -2.39 -3.93
CA SER A 28 -18.01 -1.72 -3.05
C SER A 28 -18.17 -2.37 -1.69
N SER A 29 -17.84 -3.67 -1.58
CA SER A 29 -17.83 -4.43 -0.34
C SER A 29 -16.44 -4.56 0.31
N GLY A 30 -15.37 -4.12 -0.36
CA GLY A 30 -13.99 -4.29 0.14
C GLY A 30 -13.57 -5.74 0.27
N SER A 31 -13.96 -6.58 -0.68
CA SER A 31 -13.71 -8.02 -0.64
C SER A 31 -13.32 -8.61 -1.99
N ASP A 32 -13.16 -7.76 -3.01
CA ASP A 32 -12.60 -8.15 -4.29
C ASP A 32 -11.10 -8.01 -4.22
N VAL A 33 -10.41 -9.03 -4.69
CA VAL A 33 -8.97 -9.14 -4.61
C VAL A 33 -8.41 -9.48 -5.97
N ILE A 34 -7.35 -8.78 -6.36
CA ILE A 34 -6.41 -9.24 -7.36
C ILE A 34 -5.05 -9.35 -6.67
N PHE A 35 -4.39 -10.49 -6.83
CA PHE A 35 -3.06 -10.71 -6.27
C PHE A 35 -2.13 -11.36 -7.28
N VAL A 36 -0.84 -11.11 -7.09
CA VAL A 36 0.25 -11.61 -7.92
C VAL A 36 1.15 -12.44 -7.03
N THR A 37 1.57 -13.60 -7.53
CA THR A 37 2.47 -14.51 -6.82
C THR A 37 3.94 -14.28 -7.19
N THR A 38 4.85 -14.86 -6.42
CA THR A 38 6.30 -14.80 -6.63
C THR A 38 6.75 -15.48 -7.93
N ASP A 39 6.00 -16.47 -8.41
CA ASP A 39 6.14 -17.11 -9.72
C ASP A 39 5.44 -16.35 -10.87
N ASP A 40 4.96 -15.13 -10.60
CA ASP A 40 4.38 -14.21 -11.57
C ASP A 40 3.05 -14.65 -12.20
N GLU A 41 2.33 -15.50 -11.48
CA GLU A 41 0.93 -15.83 -11.77
C GLU A 41 0.01 -14.76 -11.15
N VAL A 42 -1.10 -14.47 -11.81
CA VAL A 42 -2.07 -13.45 -11.38
C VAL A 42 -3.41 -14.12 -11.12
N PHE A 43 -3.99 -13.84 -9.96
CA PHE A 43 -5.26 -14.39 -9.54
C PHE A 43 -6.23 -13.31 -9.10
N SER A 44 -7.51 -13.57 -9.25
CA SER A 44 -8.59 -12.78 -8.68
C SER A 44 -9.62 -13.65 -7.98
N PHE A 45 -10.27 -13.08 -6.96
CA PHE A 45 -11.45 -13.65 -6.33
C PHE A 45 -12.24 -12.55 -5.62
N GLY A 46 -13.52 -12.81 -5.35
CA GLY A 46 -14.38 -11.86 -4.66
C GLY A 46 -15.85 -12.05 -5.01
N PRO A 47 -16.75 -11.42 -4.23
CA PRO A 47 -18.18 -11.46 -4.47
C PRO A 47 -18.61 -10.57 -5.64
N CYS A 48 -17.72 -9.78 -6.26
CA CYS A 48 -18.08 -8.97 -7.40
C CYS A 48 -18.71 -9.83 -8.51
N ALA A 49 -20.00 -9.59 -8.72
CA ALA A 49 -20.71 -10.04 -9.90
C ALA A 49 -20.29 -9.27 -11.17
N ALA A 50 -19.51 -8.19 -10.99
CA ALA A 50 -19.02 -7.35 -12.06
C ALA A 50 -17.66 -7.84 -12.57
N SER A 51 -17.36 -7.53 -13.83
CA SER A 51 -16.16 -8.00 -14.52
C SER A 51 -14.85 -7.32 -14.12
N CYS A 52 -14.83 -6.57 -13.01
CA CYS A 52 -13.59 -5.96 -12.51
C CYS A 52 -12.58 -7.02 -11.99
N LEU A 53 -13.00 -8.27 -11.78
CA LEU A 53 -12.10 -9.38 -11.44
C LEU A 53 -11.25 -9.86 -12.61
N GLY A 54 -11.53 -9.44 -13.86
CA GLY A 54 -10.80 -9.92 -15.04
C GLY A 54 -11.16 -11.35 -15.49
N CYS A 55 -12.06 -12.01 -14.74
CA CYS A 55 -12.55 -13.37 -14.94
C CYS A 55 -14.07 -13.43 -14.75
N PRO A 56 -14.75 -14.52 -15.16
CA PRO A 56 -16.18 -14.69 -14.92
C PRO A 56 -16.55 -14.52 -13.43
N PRO A 57 -17.70 -13.88 -13.11
CA PRO A 57 -18.04 -13.45 -11.76
C PRO A 57 -18.28 -14.59 -10.76
N GLY A 58 -18.23 -14.25 -9.46
CA GLY A 58 -18.89 -15.01 -8.41
C GLY A 58 -18.12 -16.20 -7.84
N SER A 59 -16.84 -16.02 -7.49
CA SER A 59 -16.08 -17.07 -6.79
C SER A 59 -15.26 -16.51 -5.63
N PHE A 60 -15.40 -17.16 -4.47
CA PHE A 60 -14.56 -16.92 -3.30
C PHE A 60 -13.24 -17.71 -3.34
N LEU A 61 -13.00 -18.46 -4.42
CA LEU A 61 -11.76 -19.18 -4.65
C LEU A 61 -10.91 -18.41 -5.66
N PRO A 62 -9.58 -18.32 -5.46
CA PRO A 62 -8.66 -17.73 -6.43
C PRO A 62 -8.83 -18.33 -7.82
N ARG A 63 -9.09 -17.49 -8.81
CA ARG A 63 -9.13 -17.84 -10.23
C ARG A 63 -7.99 -17.14 -10.95
N ARG A 64 -7.31 -17.87 -11.82
CA ARG A 64 -6.20 -17.32 -12.58
C ARG A 64 -6.71 -16.33 -13.65
N ILE A 65 -5.96 -15.26 -13.87
CA ILE A 65 -6.16 -14.30 -14.96
C ILE A 65 -5.07 -14.55 -16.00
N ASP A 66 -5.36 -15.43 -16.97
CA ASP A 66 -4.36 -15.94 -17.92
C ASP A 66 -3.66 -14.83 -18.71
N GLU A 67 -4.35 -13.73 -19.01
CA GLU A 67 -3.83 -12.60 -19.79
C GLU A 67 -2.76 -11.80 -19.07
N LEU A 68 -2.65 -11.91 -17.73
CA LEU A 68 -1.67 -11.17 -16.95
C LEU A 68 -0.55 -12.05 -16.41
N CYS A 69 -0.69 -13.37 -16.46
CA CYS A 69 0.33 -14.30 -16.00
C CYS A 69 1.61 -14.18 -16.86
N GLY A 70 2.77 -14.15 -16.20
CA GLY A 70 4.07 -14.01 -16.85
C GLY A 70 4.35 -12.61 -17.43
N LYS A 71 3.56 -11.60 -17.09
CA LYS A 71 3.74 -10.21 -17.56
C LYS A 71 4.51 -9.30 -16.59
N ALA A 72 5.03 -9.84 -15.49
CA ALA A 72 5.74 -9.11 -14.46
C ALA A 72 4.92 -7.91 -13.95
N ILE A 73 3.78 -8.18 -13.30
CA ILE A 73 2.93 -7.11 -12.77
C ILE A 73 3.65 -6.40 -11.61
N ARG A 74 3.85 -5.09 -11.78
CA ARG A 74 4.52 -4.20 -10.81
C ARG A 74 3.55 -3.45 -9.92
N ASP A 75 2.45 -2.95 -10.50
CA ASP A 75 1.47 -2.13 -9.79
C ASP A 75 0.05 -2.35 -10.32
N ILE A 76 -0.95 -2.11 -9.48
CA ILE A 76 -2.37 -2.22 -9.82
C ILE A 76 -3.13 -1.07 -9.15
N SER A 77 -3.92 -0.34 -9.95
CA SER A 77 -4.79 0.73 -9.47
C SER A 77 -6.24 0.47 -9.86
N CYS A 78 -7.16 0.72 -8.93
CA CYS A 78 -8.58 0.41 -9.10
C CYS A 78 -9.44 1.67 -8.98
N GLY A 79 -10.28 1.91 -10.00
CA GLY A 79 -11.40 2.83 -9.90
C GLY A 79 -12.66 2.13 -9.38
N ILE A 80 -13.83 2.74 -9.61
CA ILE A 80 -15.10 2.13 -9.16
C ILE A 80 -15.50 0.96 -10.05
N HIS A 81 -15.30 1.10 -11.37
CA HIS A 81 -15.76 0.14 -12.38
C HIS A 81 -14.65 -0.40 -13.27
N HIS A 82 -13.39 -0.03 -13.03
CA HIS A 82 -12.26 -0.45 -13.85
C HIS A 82 -11.02 -0.71 -13.00
N VAL A 83 -10.13 -1.52 -13.53
CA VAL A 83 -8.83 -1.85 -12.98
C VAL A 83 -7.78 -1.58 -14.04
N VAL A 84 -6.62 -1.08 -13.63
CA VAL A 84 -5.45 -0.88 -14.47
C VAL A 84 -4.28 -1.57 -13.81
N ALA A 85 -3.63 -2.48 -14.54
CA ALA A 85 -2.39 -3.14 -14.14
C ALA A 85 -1.22 -2.61 -14.94
N LEU A 86 -0.08 -2.44 -14.28
CA LEU A 86 1.17 -1.93 -14.84
C LEU A 86 2.24 -3.02 -14.76
N THR A 87 2.88 -3.32 -15.89
CA THR A 87 3.99 -4.28 -15.96
C THR A 87 5.35 -3.62 -15.67
N GLU A 88 6.37 -4.42 -15.36
CA GLU A 88 7.77 -3.99 -15.26
C GLU A 88 8.32 -3.43 -16.58
N GLU A 89 7.83 -3.94 -17.72
CA GLU A 89 8.15 -3.42 -19.05
C GLU A 89 7.50 -2.05 -19.34
N GLY A 90 6.65 -1.56 -18.44
CA GLY A 90 5.95 -0.29 -18.57
C GLY A 90 4.76 -0.33 -19.53
N LYS A 91 4.15 -1.50 -19.73
CA LYS A 91 2.87 -1.65 -20.44
C LYS A 91 1.73 -1.62 -19.44
N ILE A 92 0.61 -1.03 -19.84
CA ILE A 92 -0.61 -1.01 -19.02
C ILE A 92 -1.70 -1.86 -19.64
N PHE A 93 -2.41 -2.59 -18.78
CA PHE A 93 -3.58 -3.39 -19.13
C PHE A 93 -4.77 -2.87 -18.35
N SER A 94 -5.93 -2.73 -18.98
CA SER A 94 -7.14 -2.24 -18.34
C SER A 94 -8.34 -3.12 -18.68
N TRP A 95 -9.25 -3.26 -17.73
CA TRP A 95 -10.51 -3.98 -17.86
C TRP A 95 -11.50 -3.48 -16.82
N GLY A 96 -12.78 -3.84 -16.97
CA GLY A 96 -13.79 -3.36 -16.05
C GLY A 96 -15.19 -3.88 -16.33
N SER A 97 -16.12 -3.41 -15.50
CA SER A 97 -17.56 -3.66 -15.62
C SER A 97 -18.30 -2.63 -16.45
N GLN A 98 -17.70 -1.45 -16.60
CA GLN A 98 -18.25 -0.36 -17.41
C GLN A 98 -17.09 0.37 -18.06
N ASN A 99 -17.34 0.88 -19.25
CA ASN A 99 -16.43 1.76 -19.98
C ASN A 99 -17.21 2.92 -20.64
N SER A 100 -18.32 3.33 -20.02
CA SER A 100 -19.25 4.33 -20.56
C SER A 100 -18.61 5.70 -20.80
N PHE A 101 -17.47 5.98 -20.16
CA PHE A 101 -16.73 7.22 -20.28
C PHE A 101 -15.36 7.04 -20.92
N GLY A 102 -15.02 5.83 -21.38
CA GLY A 102 -13.71 5.55 -21.93
C GLY A 102 -12.63 5.30 -20.87
N GLU A 103 -13.01 4.99 -19.62
CA GLU A 103 -12.09 4.78 -18.49
C GLU A 103 -11.07 3.65 -18.71
N LEU A 104 -11.25 2.81 -19.74
CA LEU A 104 -10.32 1.76 -20.11
C LEU A 104 -9.29 2.17 -21.16
N GLY A 105 -9.51 3.23 -21.94
CA GLY A 105 -8.52 3.70 -22.91
C GLY A 105 -8.40 2.89 -24.20
N HIS A 106 -9.36 2.01 -24.51
CA HIS A 106 -9.32 1.11 -25.68
C HIS A 106 -9.81 1.73 -27.00
N GLY A 107 -10.09 3.03 -27.03
CA GLY A 107 -10.58 3.75 -28.22
C GLY A 107 -12.09 3.71 -28.39
N HIS A 108 -12.84 3.13 -27.45
CA HIS A 108 -14.29 3.07 -27.46
C HIS A 108 -14.88 3.23 -26.05
N SER A 109 -16.20 3.38 -25.98
CA SER A 109 -16.96 3.52 -24.72
C SER A 109 -18.11 2.51 -24.61
N SER A 110 -17.97 1.33 -25.23
CA SER A 110 -18.93 0.22 -25.11
C SER A 110 -18.91 -0.36 -23.69
N SER A 111 -19.98 -1.04 -23.27
CA SER A 111 -20.17 -1.40 -21.87
C SER A 111 -19.36 -2.60 -21.34
N THR A 112 -18.70 -3.39 -22.17
CA THR A 112 -18.22 -4.73 -21.76
C THR A 112 -16.79 -5.05 -22.21
N ASP A 113 -15.80 -4.74 -21.38
CA ASP A 113 -14.42 -5.23 -21.53
C ASP A 113 -14.00 -5.90 -20.22
N SER A 114 -14.40 -7.16 -20.08
CA SER A 114 -14.30 -7.91 -18.82
C SER A 114 -12.96 -8.60 -18.59
N ARG A 115 -12.09 -8.59 -19.60
CA ARG A 115 -10.80 -9.29 -19.59
C ARG A 115 -9.68 -8.25 -19.79
N PRO A 116 -8.53 -8.42 -19.12
CA PRO A 116 -7.40 -7.49 -19.27
C PRO A 116 -6.99 -7.35 -20.74
N GLN A 117 -7.03 -6.11 -21.23
CA GLN A 117 -6.56 -5.76 -22.57
C GLN A 117 -5.48 -4.69 -22.45
N GLN A 118 -4.44 -4.80 -23.28
CA GLN A 118 -3.39 -3.79 -23.32
C GLN A 118 -3.95 -2.47 -23.88
N VAL A 119 -3.71 -1.36 -23.18
CA VAL A 119 -4.05 -0.02 -23.68
C VAL A 119 -3.06 0.38 -24.76
N GLN A 120 -3.57 0.80 -25.91
CA GLN A 120 -2.78 1.12 -27.11
C GLN A 120 -2.80 2.63 -27.44
N GLY A 121 -2.27 2.99 -28.60
CA GLY A 121 -2.27 4.36 -29.11
C GLY A 121 -0.99 5.09 -28.72
N VAL A 122 -1.11 6.28 -28.14
CA VAL A 122 0.03 7.12 -27.77
C VAL A 122 0.96 6.47 -26.74
N LEU A 123 0.48 5.45 -26.01
CA LEU A 123 1.28 4.70 -25.04
C LEU A 123 2.12 3.57 -25.64
N ASN A 124 1.95 3.22 -26.92
CA ASN A 124 2.66 2.08 -27.52
C ASN A 124 4.20 2.23 -27.47
N GLY A 125 4.70 3.46 -27.64
CA GLY A 125 6.12 3.81 -27.59
C GLY A 125 6.61 4.32 -26.23
N GLU A 126 5.73 4.33 -25.22
CA GLU A 126 6.07 4.81 -23.88
C GLU A 126 6.34 3.65 -22.92
N LYS A 127 7.21 3.92 -21.94
CA LYS A 127 7.43 3.04 -20.79
C LYS A 127 6.76 3.68 -19.58
N VAL A 128 5.59 3.19 -19.21
CA VAL A 128 4.84 3.73 -18.06
C VAL A 128 5.54 3.36 -16.75
N VAL A 129 5.68 4.31 -15.84
CA VAL A 129 6.33 4.18 -14.53
C VAL A 129 5.39 4.31 -13.34
N ALA A 130 4.25 4.98 -13.52
CA ALA A 130 3.24 5.15 -12.49
C ALA A 130 1.83 5.20 -13.09
N ILE A 131 0.84 4.70 -12.34
CA ILE A 131 -0.58 4.76 -12.68
C ILE A 131 -1.40 5.23 -11.49
N ALA A 132 -2.55 5.86 -11.74
CA ALA A 132 -3.56 6.13 -10.72
C ALA A 132 -4.95 6.12 -11.33
N CYS A 133 -5.91 5.51 -10.63
CA CYS A 133 -7.32 5.50 -11.01
C CYS A 133 -8.12 6.34 -10.02
N GLY A 134 -8.98 7.22 -10.54
CA GLY A 134 -10.05 7.85 -9.78
C GLY A 134 -11.36 7.08 -9.93
N SER A 135 -12.50 7.76 -9.77
CA SER A 135 -13.81 7.09 -9.87
C SER A 135 -14.00 6.39 -11.22
N ARG A 136 -13.76 7.14 -12.31
CA ARG A 136 -13.98 6.76 -13.72
C ARG A 136 -12.97 7.41 -14.67
N HIS A 137 -11.77 7.69 -14.20
CA HIS A 137 -10.68 8.22 -15.01
C HIS A 137 -9.35 7.62 -14.57
N THR A 138 -8.39 7.60 -15.49
CA THR A 138 -7.07 7.00 -15.30
C THR A 138 -5.99 8.02 -15.65
N LEU A 139 -4.93 8.05 -14.86
CA LEU A 139 -3.68 8.73 -15.13
C LEU A 139 -2.55 7.71 -15.31
N ALA A 140 -1.64 7.99 -16.23
CA ALA A 140 -0.42 7.22 -16.44
C ALA A 140 0.77 8.15 -16.68
N VAL A 141 1.94 7.82 -16.16
CA VAL A 141 3.17 8.61 -16.29
C VAL A 141 4.23 7.78 -16.98
N SER A 142 4.92 8.31 -17.99
CA SER A 142 6.07 7.63 -18.63
C SER A 142 7.38 7.85 -17.88
N ASP A 143 8.40 7.05 -18.19
CA ASP A 143 9.77 7.21 -17.69
C ASP A 143 10.47 8.50 -18.16
N LYS A 144 9.87 9.22 -19.12
CA LYS A 144 10.27 10.57 -19.54
C LYS A 144 9.57 11.67 -18.74
N GLY A 145 8.70 11.29 -17.79
CA GLY A 145 7.90 12.21 -16.98
C GLY A 145 6.70 12.80 -17.71
N GLU A 146 6.30 12.24 -18.85
CA GLU A 146 5.10 12.67 -19.59
C GLU A 146 3.84 12.10 -18.93
N LEU A 147 2.80 12.93 -18.81
CA LEU A 147 1.54 12.56 -18.19
C LEU A 147 0.48 12.27 -19.25
N PHE A 148 -0.22 11.15 -19.10
CA PHE A 148 -1.31 10.71 -19.95
C PHE A 148 -2.58 10.54 -19.11
N SER A 149 -3.73 10.76 -19.72
CA SER A 149 -5.03 10.57 -19.07
C SER A 149 -6.10 10.07 -20.04
N PHE A 150 -7.10 9.35 -19.52
CA PHE A 150 -8.29 8.91 -20.25
C PHE A 150 -9.45 8.62 -19.29
N GLY A 151 -10.68 8.58 -19.82
CA GLY A 151 -11.92 8.36 -19.08
C GLY A 151 -12.83 9.57 -18.98
N LEU A 152 -13.60 9.62 -17.89
CA LEU A 152 -14.53 10.70 -17.55
C LEU A 152 -13.80 12.03 -17.42
N ASN A 153 -14.38 13.11 -17.94
CA ASN A 153 -13.79 14.45 -17.91
C ASN A 153 -14.80 15.59 -17.72
N SER A 154 -16.01 15.30 -17.21
CA SER A 154 -17.05 16.31 -17.00
C SER A 154 -16.61 17.46 -16.10
N ASP A 155 -15.71 17.19 -15.15
CA ASP A 155 -15.20 18.15 -14.17
C ASP A 155 -13.78 18.65 -14.50
N GLY A 156 -13.23 18.22 -15.65
CA GLY A 156 -11.86 18.56 -16.05
C GLY A 156 -10.78 17.63 -15.48
N GLN A 157 -11.13 16.49 -14.88
CA GLN A 157 -10.20 15.57 -14.22
C GLN A 157 -9.11 14.96 -15.13
N LEU A 158 -9.25 15.05 -16.45
CA LEU A 158 -8.18 14.66 -17.39
C LEU A 158 -7.14 15.76 -17.61
N GLY A 159 -7.43 17.02 -17.27
CA GLY A 159 -6.45 18.10 -17.39
C GLY A 159 -6.13 18.53 -18.83
N THR A 160 -6.96 18.13 -19.80
CA THR A 160 -6.72 18.38 -21.24
C THR A 160 -7.13 19.78 -21.72
N GLY A 161 -7.57 20.65 -20.81
CA GLY A 161 -8.14 21.97 -21.12
C GLY A 161 -9.56 21.92 -21.70
N ARG A 162 -10.21 20.75 -21.67
CA ARG A 162 -11.55 20.51 -22.20
C ARG A 162 -12.38 19.75 -21.18
N ALA A 163 -13.71 19.83 -21.30
CA ALA A 163 -14.67 19.06 -20.51
C ALA A 163 -15.27 17.92 -21.35
N ALA A 164 -14.42 17.09 -21.95
CA ALA A 164 -14.82 16.03 -22.87
C ALA A 164 -14.13 14.72 -22.49
N ASN A 165 -14.91 13.64 -22.40
CA ASN A 165 -14.40 12.31 -22.07
C ASN A 165 -13.46 11.83 -23.18
N GLU A 166 -12.45 11.03 -22.81
CA GLU A 166 -11.45 10.52 -23.75
C GLU A 166 -11.39 9.00 -23.63
N SER A 167 -11.79 8.30 -24.68
CA SER A 167 -11.73 6.83 -24.74
C SER A 167 -10.37 6.29 -25.15
N SER A 168 -9.42 7.15 -25.49
CA SER A 168 -8.03 6.82 -25.77
C SER A 168 -7.12 7.69 -24.89
N PRO A 169 -5.94 7.20 -24.49
CA PRO A 169 -4.98 8.01 -23.75
C PRO A 169 -4.65 9.32 -24.49
N ARG A 170 -4.67 10.42 -23.75
CA ARG A 170 -4.27 11.75 -24.21
C ARG A 170 -3.15 12.30 -23.35
N ILE A 171 -2.21 12.99 -23.98
CA ILE A 171 -1.17 13.73 -23.27
C ILE A 171 -1.82 14.90 -22.51
N VAL A 172 -1.45 15.04 -21.24
CA VAL A 172 -1.82 16.16 -20.38
C VAL A 172 -0.72 17.22 -20.49
N PRO A 173 -1.05 18.49 -20.83
CA PRO A 173 -0.06 19.51 -21.13
C PRO A 173 0.65 20.07 -19.88
N LEU A 174 1.64 19.34 -19.37
CA LEU A 174 2.59 19.76 -18.34
C LEU A 174 3.97 20.03 -18.96
N HIS A 175 4.06 21.10 -19.75
CA HIS A 175 5.28 21.44 -20.50
C HIS A 175 6.49 21.64 -19.57
N ASN A 176 7.63 21.04 -19.93
CA ASN A 176 8.91 21.14 -19.22
C ASN A 176 8.89 20.70 -17.75
N ARG A 177 7.99 19.78 -17.38
CA ARG A 177 7.92 19.21 -16.03
C ARG A 177 8.08 17.70 -16.12
N PHE A 178 8.98 17.16 -15.31
CA PHE A 178 9.16 15.73 -15.18
C PHE A 178 8.24 15.22 -14.07
N VAL A 179 7.11 14.63 -14.44
CA VAL A 179 6.17 14.04 -13.48
C VAL A 179 6.74 12.73 -12.94
N LYS A 180 6.73 12.57 -11.62
CA LYS A 180 7.24 11.39 -10.91
C LYS A 180 6.12 10.48 -10.46
N SER A 181 5.05 11.04 -9.93
CA SER A 181 3.92 10.27 -9.41
C SER A 181 2.61 11.03 -9.56
N VAL A 182 1.52 10.28 -9.50
CA VAL A 182 0.16 10.77 -9.67
C VAL A 182 -0.73 10.20 -8.58
N ALA A 183 -1.79 10.95 -8.25
CA ALA A 183 -2.87 10.49 -7.38
C ALA A 183 -4.20 10.99 -7.93
N CYS A 184 -5.23 10.16 -7.81
CA CYS A 184 -6.59 10.50 -8.21
C CYS A 184 -7.51 10.49 -6.99
N GLY A 185 -8.24 11.57 -6.80
CA GLY A 185 -9.41 11.58 -5.93
C GLY A 185 -10.62 11.02 -6.67
N HIS A 186 -11.83 11.36 -6.23
CA HIS A 186 -13.03 10.85 -6.89
C HIS A 186 -13.13 11.40 -8.33
N ASN A 187 -13.16 12.73 -8.46
CA ASN A 187 -13.24 13.46 -9.74
C ASN A 187 -12.16 14.54 -9.86
N ASN A 188 -11.05 14.42 -9.13
CA ASN A 188 -9.92 15.33 -9.18
C ASN A 188 -8.62 14.55 -9.28
N SER A 189 -7.57 15.25 -9.70
CA SER A 189 -6.29 14.68 -10.08
C SER A 189 -5.15 15.51 -9.52
N MET A 190 -4.06 14.83 -9.17
CA MET A 190 -2.83 15.43 -8.70
C MET A 190 -1.62 14.79 -9.39
N ALA A 191 -0.62 15.61 -9.70
CA ALA A 191 0.70 15.16 -10.13
C ALA A 191 1.78 15.75 -9.22
N LEU A 192 2.78 14.93 -8.89
CA LEU A 192 3.99 15.33 -8.21
C LEU A 192 5.15 15.24 -9.19
N THR A 193 5.94 16.29 -9.27
CA THR A 193 7.15 16.36 -10.11
C THR A 193 8.41 15.95 -9.35
N GLU A 194 9.50 15.66 -10.06
CA GLU A 194 10.81 15.38 -9.43
C GLU A 194 11.38 16.58 -8.65
N SER A 195 10.99 17.82 -8.98
CA SER A 195 11.36 19.02 -8.20
C SER A 195 10.59 19.16 -6.89
N GLY A 196 9.61 18.29 -6.64
CA GLY A 196 8.73 18.38 -5.47
C GLY A 196 7.55 19.33 -5.66
N ASP A 197 7.32 19.85 -6.87
CA ASP A 197 6.16 20.69 -7.19
C ASP A 197 4.91 19.83 -7.36
N VAL A 198 3.78 20.32 -6.85
CA VAL A 198 2.48 19.66 -6.93
C VAL A 198 1.56 20.40 -7.90
N TYR A 199 0.99 19.67 -8.85
CA TYR A 199 -0.03 20.16 -9.77
C TYR A 199 -1.38 19.52 -9.45
N VAL A 200 -2.45 20.30 -9.58
CA VAL A 200 -3.82 19.91 -9.23
C VAL A 200 -4.79 20.30 -10.35
N TRP A 201 -5.79 19.46 -10.63
CA TRP A 201 -6.89 19.77 -11.56
C TRP A 201 -8.13 18.89 -11.34
N GLY A 202 -9.22 19.20 -12.04
CA GLY A 202 -10.50 18.51 -11.95
C GLY A 202 -11.49 19.20 -11.01
N TYR A 203 -12.32 18.40 -10.36
CA TYR A 203 -13.37 18.86 -9.46
C TYR A 203 -12.82 19.56 -8.22
N ASN A 204 -13.47 20.66 -7.81
CA ASN A 204 -13.00 21.51 -6.71
C ASN A 204 -14.12 22.12 -5.85
N SER A 205 -15.34 21.59 -5.90
CA SER A 205 -16.47 22.23 -5.19
C SER A 205 -16.36 22.13 -3.66
N ASN A 206 -15.48 21.26 -3.14
CA ASN A 206 -15.15 21.17 -1.71
C ASN A 206 -13.73 21.67 -1.39
N GLY A 207 -13.05 22.31 -2.34
CA GLY A 207 -11.68 22.80 -2.16
C GLY A 207 -10.61 21.71 -2.34
N GLU A 208 -10.92 20.59 -2.99
CA GLU A 208 -10.04 19.43 -3.21
C GLU A 208 -8.72 19.77 -3.89
N LEU A 209 -8.66 20.90 -4.60
CA LEU A 209 -7.47 21.37 -5.30
C LEU A 209 -6.59 22.29 -4.44
N GLY A 210 -7.09 22.86 -3.34
CA GLY A 210 -6.26 23.67 -2.45
C GLY A 210 -5.87 25.06 -3.00
N LEU A 211 -6.59 25.55 -4.03
CA LEU A 211 -6.26 26.78 -4.74
C LEU A 211 -6.80 28.07 -4.06
N GLY A 212 -7.46 27.96 -2.92
CA GLY A 212 -8.09 29.08 -2.21
C GLY A 212 -9.46 29.48 -2.72
N HIS A 213 -10.03 28.74 -3.68
CA HIS A 213 -11.37 28.92 -4.24
C HIS A 213 -11.99 27.56 -4.62
N LEU A 214 -13.27 27.57 -5.04
CA LEU A 214 -14.08 26.36 -5.27
C LEU A 214 -14.35 26.04 -6.75
N THR A 215 -13.52 26.56 -7.65
CA THR A 215 -13.74 26.45 -9.10
C THR A 215 -12.97 25.26 -9.66
N ASN A 216 -13.66 24.39 -10.41
CA ASN A 216 -13.04 23.28 -11.15
C ASN A 216 -11.94 23.79 -12.08
N GLN A 217 -10.92 22.97 -12.31
CA GLN A 217 -9.82 23.28 -13.20
C GLN A 217 -9.73 22.26 -14.32
N HIS A 218 -9.77 22.72 -15.57
CA HIS A 218 -9.66 21.85 -16.74
C HIS A 218 -8.22 21.65 -17.20
N CYS A 219 -7.26 22.38 -16.63
CA CYS A 219 -5.83 22.24 -16.88
C CYS A 219 -5.11 22.02 -15.55
N PRO A 220 -3.97 21.30 -15.53
CA PRO A 220 -3.08 21.25 -14.38
C PRO A 220 -2.65 22.65 -13.96
N ILE A 221 -2.86 22.97 -12.68
CA ILE A 221 -2.40 24.22 -12.07
C ILE A 221 -1.37 23.90 -11.00
N LEU A 222 -0.26 24.66 -10.99
CA LEU A 222 0.74 24.59 -9.93
C LEU A 222 0.11 25.05 -8.61
N LEU A 223 0.18 24.20 -7.59
CA LEU A 223 -0.19 24.53 -6.22
C LEU A 223 0.93 25.35 -5.56
N ASP A 224 1.04 26.60 -6.01
CA ASP A 224 2.12 27.53 -5.64
C ASP A 224 2.19 27.79 -4.13
N SER A 225 1.03 27.78 -3.46
CA SER A 225 0.92 27.94 -2.00
C SER A 225 1.61 26.81 -1.21
N LEU A 226 1.77 25.63 -1.80
CA LEU A 226 2.49 24.49 -1.24
C LEU A 226 3.95 24.47 -1.70
N SER A 227 4.17 24.67 -3.00
CA SER A 227 5.50 24.58 -3.63
C SER A 227 6.47 25.65 -3.11
N LYS A 228 5.96 26.82 -2.70
CA LYS A 228 6.76 27.87 -2.02
C LYS A 228 7.14 27.52 -0.58
N LYS A 229 6.45 26.58 0.06
CA LYS A 229 6.62 26.25 1.49
C LYS A 229 7.50 25.04 1.71
N ALA A 230 7.41 24.02 0.85
CA ALA A 230 8.14 22.78 1.02
C ALA A 230 8.26 21.99 -0.29
N ALA A 231 9.35 21.24 -0.42
CA ALA A 231 9.46 20.19 -1.42
C ALA A 231 8.62 18.98 -1.00
N ILE A 232 7.70 18.55 -1.88
CA ILE A 232 6.80 17.43 -1.62
C ILE A 232 7.42 16.14 -2.14
N ARG A 233 7.30 15.06 -1.36
CA ARG A 233 7.78 13.72 -1.74
C ARG A 233 6.69 12.70 -1.95
N LYS A 234 5.50 12.93 -1.38
CA LYS A 234 4.35 12.03 -1.55
C LYS A 234 3.05 12.80 -1.57
N ILE A 235 2.13 12.38 -2.44
CA ILE A 235 0.77 12.88 -2.55
C ILE A 235 -0.21 11.72 -2.38
N ALA A 236 -1.40 12.00 -1.85
CA ALA A 236 -2.51 11.05 -1.79
C ALA A 236 -3.84 11.79 -1.87
N CYS A 237 -4.84 11.18 -2.50
CA CYS A 237 -6.18 11.74 -2.59
C CYS A 237 -7.18 10.83 -1.88
N GLY A 238 -8.01 11.43 -1.04
CA GLY A 238 -9.23 10.81 -0.52
C GLY A 238 -10.40 10.99 -1.48
N TYR A 239 -11.62 10.77 -0.98
CA TYR A 239 -12.85 10.98 -1.76
C TYR A 239 -13.04 12.45 -2.13
N ALA A 240 -12.89 13.36 -1.17
CA ALA A 240 -13.06 14.81 -1.35
C ALA A 240 -12.03 15.63 -0.55
N HIS A 241 -10.87 15.05 -0.29
CA HIS A 241 -9.75 15.73 0.37
C HIS A 241 -8.42 15.24 -0.22
N SER A 242 -7.37 15.99 0.03
CA SER A 242 -6.04 15.76 -0.54
C SER A 242 -5.00 15.88 0.55
N LEU A 243 -3.95 15.06 0.46
CA LEU A 243 -2.83 15.01 1.38
C LEU A 243 -1.52 15.18 0.61
N ALA A 244 -0.57 15.90 1.20
CA ALA A 244 0.80 15.97 0.73
C ALA A 244 1.78 15.86 1.89
N LEU A 245 2.88 15.16 1.65
CA LEU A 245 3.96 14.93 2.60
C LEU A 245 5.25 15.54 2.07
N SER A 246 5.82 16.48 2.82
CA SER A 246 7.12 17.06 2.49
C SER A 246 8.30 16.15 2.85
N ASP A 247 9.47 16.48 2.31
CA ASP A 247 10.74 15.84 2.66
C ASP A 247 11.09 15.97 4.16
N ASP A 248 10.75 17.11 4.76
CA ASP A 248 10.94 17.37 6.19
C ASP A 248 9.96 16.58 7.08
N GLY A 249 9.06 15.81 6.48
CA GLY A 249 8.05 15.03 7.17
C GLY A 249 6.85 15.87 7.63
N ILE A 250 6.56 16.97 6.92
CA ILE A 250 5.40 17.82 7.15
C ILE A 250 4.20 17.31 6.37
N LEU A 251 3.11 17.05 7.09
CA LEU A 251 1.83 16.67 6.51
C LEU A 251 0.97 17.91 6.26
N TYR A 252 0.60 18.11 5.01
CA TYR A 252 -0.36 19.08 4.55
C TYR A 252 -1.66 18.39 4.15
N ALA A 253 -2.78 19.00 4.46
CA ALA A 253 -4.10 18.53 4.05
C ALA A 253 -5.02 19.69 3.66
N TRP A 254 -5.92 19.44 2.72
CA TRP A 254 -6.92 20.39 2.22
C TRP A 254 -8.12 19.65 1.59
N GLY A 255 -9.19 20.37 1.28
CA GLY A 255 -10.47 19.85 0.80
C GLY A 255 -11.54 19.79 1.89
N THR A 256 -12.41 18.78 1.84
CA THR A 256 -13.54 18.68 2.76
C THR A 256 -13.08 18.37 4.18
N ASN A 257 -13.61 19.15 5.14
CA ASN A 257 -13.51 18.84 6.57
C ASN A 257 -14.87 18.45 7.18
N THR A 258 -15.94 18.40 6.37
CA THR A 258 -17.26 17.94 6.85
C THR A 258 -17.22 16.47 7.22
N SER A 259 -16.38 15.70 6.53
CA SER A 259 -16.15 14.28 6.76
C SER A 259 -14.94 13.97 7.66
N CYS A 260 -14.37 14.97 8.34
CA CYS A 260 -13.16 14.84 9.16
C CYS A 260 -11.94 14.29 8.40
N GLY A 261 -11.87 14.45 7.06
CA GLY A 261 -10.73 14.02 6.25
C GLY A 261 -9.45 14.81 6.55
N ILE A 262 -9.58 15.95 7.24
CA ILE A 262 -8.51 16.88 7.57
C ILE A 262 -8.43 16.99 9.09
N LEU A 263 -7.24 16.77 9.64
CA LEU A 263 -6.95 16.96 11.06
C LEU A 263 -6.79 18.44 11.37
N GLU A 264 -7.88 19.12 11.76
CA GLU A 264 -7.80 20.45 12.35
C GLU A 264 -8.30 20.43 13.81
N GLY A 265 -7.46 20.91 14.73
CA GLY A 265 -7.75 20.97 16.17
C GLY A 265 -8.83 21.99 16.58
N LYS A 266 -9.50 22.65 15.64
CA LYS A 266 -10.61 23.58 15.91
C LYS A 266 -11.82 23.18 15.07
N MET A 267 -12.94 22.93 15.76
CA MET A 267 -14.22 22.38 15.28
C MET A 267 -14.98 23.24 14.25
N ALA A 268 -14.34 23.83 13.25
CA ALA A 268 -15.05 24.32 12.08
C ALA A 268 -15.11 23.19 11.06
N ARG A 269 -16.27 22.53 10.94
CA ARG A 269 -16.60 21.62 9.81
C ARG A 269 -16.70 22.40 8.49
N LYS A 270 -15.67 23.15 8.15
CA LYS A 270 -15.57 23.98 6.95
C LYS A 270 -14.49 23.42 6.05
N ASN A 271 -14.75 23.49 4.75
CA ASN A 271 -13.78 23.10 3.75
C ASN A 271 -12.51 23.94 3.89
N VAL A 272 -11.36 23.27 3.84
CA VAL A 272 -10.04 23.88 3.91
C VAL A 272 -9.57 24.09 2.48
N LEU A 273 -9.61 25.34 2.03
CA LEU A 273 -9.42 25.64 0.61
C LEU A 273 -7.95 25.80 0.20
N VAL A 274 -7.01 25.74 1.15
CA VAL A 274 -5.57 25.86 0.92
C VAL A 274 -4.82 24.82 1.75
N PRO A 275 -3.64 24.35 1.33
CA PRO A 275 -2.84 23.40 2.09
C PRO A 275 -2.52 23.90 3.51
N THR A 276 -3.05 23.20 4.51
CA THR A 276 -2.85 23.51 5.94
C THR A 276 -2.04 22.40 6.59
N VAL A 277 -1.14 22.80 7.50
CA VAL A 277 -0.33 21.88 8.29
C VAL A 277 -1.18 21.24 9.39
N THR A 278 -1.25 19.91 9.41
CA THR A 278 -2.05 19.15 10.40
C THR A 278 -1.26 18.72 11.64
N GLN A 279 -0.02 19.20 11.77
CA GLN A 279 1.06 18.53 12.51
C GLN A 279 1.11 18.70 14.04
N GLU A 280 0.35 19.59 14.68
CA GLU A 280 0.70 20.02 16.04
C GLU A 280 0.76 18.90 17.09
N GLN A 281 0.26 17.68 16.80
CA GLN A 281 0.32 16.52 17.73
C GLN A 281 0.98 15.24 17.18
N LEU A 282 1.29 15.12 15.89
CA LEU A 282 1.71 13.84 15.28
C LEU A 282 3.23 13.63 15.23
N GLY A 283 4.01 14.70 15.13
CA GLY A 283 5.45 14.65 14.87
C GLY A 283 5.81 14.47 13.38
N SER A 284 7.07 14.10 13.10
CA SER A 284 7.58 13.96 11.73
C SER A 284 7.04 12.69 11.05
N ILE A 285 6.37 12.88 9.91
CA ILE A 285 5.68 11.83 9.16
C ILE A 285 6.63 11.15 8.17
N SER A 286 6.63 9.82 8.15
CA SER A 286 7.37 8.97 7.22
C SER A 286 6.52 8.54 6.03
N ASP A 287 5.22 8.28 6.22
CA ASP A 287 4.31 7.79 5.18
C ASP A 287 2.87 8.31 5.37
N ILE A 288 2.10 8.39 4.27
CA ILE A 288 0.69 8.79 4.24
C ILE A 288 -0.14 7.91 3.30
N ALA A 289 -1.43 7.75 3.60
CA ALA A 289 -2.36 7.06 2.72
C ALA A 289 -3.79 7.64 2.84
N ALA A 290 -4.44 7.74 1.69
CA ALA A 290 -5.85 8.06 1.50
C ALA A 290 -6.32 7.40 0.19
N THR A 291 -7.62 7.17 0.05
CA THR A 291 -8.21 6.62 -1.18
C THR A 291 -9.54 7.28 -1.50
N HIS A 292 -9.84 7.43 -2.79
CA HIS A 292 -11.11 7.99 -3.24
C HIS A 292 -12.33 7.09 -2.96
N GLN A 293 -12.11 5.87 -2.49
CA GLN A 293 -13.19 4.92 -2.20
C GLN A 293 -13.75 5.04 -0.78
N CYS A 294 -13.05 5.70 0.14
CA CYS A 294 -13.53 5.94 1.51
C CYS A 294 -12.94 7.22 2.11
N ASN A 295 -13.61 7.77 3.13
CA ASN A 295 -13.17 8.99 3.81
C ASN A 295 -12.19 8.71 4.96
N LEU A 296 -11.27 7.76 4.79
CA LEU A 296 -10.24 7.41 5.77
C LEU A 296 -8.88 7.96 5.34
N SER A 297 -8.14 8.48 6.32
CA SER A 297 -6.73 8.83 6.13
C SER A 297 -5.87 8.19 7.21
N ALA A 298 -4.64 7.87 6.85
CA ALA A 298 -3.65 7.35 7.78
C ALA A 298 -2.28 7.97 7.53
N ALA A 299 -1.49 8.07 8.58
CA ALA A 299 -0.09 8.50 8.52
C ALA A 299 0.78 7.65 9.45
N CYS A 300 1.99 7.35 9.01
CA CYS A 300 3.03 6.74 9.84
C CYS A 300 4.08 7.79 10.17
N THR A 301 4.58 7.81 11.40
CA THR A 301 5.67 8.69 11.82
C THR A 301 7.03 8.05 11.56
N ARG A 302 8.10 8.85 11.54
CA ARG A 302 9.48 8.33 11.53
C ARG A 302 9.83 7.48 12.76
N LYS A 303 9.03 7.56 13.83
CA LYS A 303 9.13 6.71 15.04
C LYS A 303 8.24 5.46 14.95
N SER A 304 7.75 5.11 13.77
CA SER A 304 6.90 3.93 13.52
C SER A 304 5.56 3.91 14.29
N ARG A 305 5.08 5.08 14.73
CA ARG A 305 3.71 5.24 15.27
C ARG A 305 2.75 5.51 14.12
N VAL A 306 1.65 4.78 14.06
CA VAL A 306 0.64 4.90 13.00
C VAL A 306 -0.62 5.56 13.54
N PHE A 307 -1.09 6.57 12.83
CA PHE A 307 -2.29 7.34 13.17
C PHE A 307 -3.35 7.21 12.08
N MET A 308 -4.60 7.33 12.48
CA MET A 308 -5.76 7.30 11.60
C MET A 308 -6.77 8.39 11.96
N TRP A 309 -7.50 8.90 10.96
CA TRP A 309 -8.57 9.88 11.13
C TRP A 309 -9.54 9.88 9.96
N GLY A 310 -10.65 10.61 10.09
CA GLY A 310 -11.75 10.58 9.11
C GLY A 310 -12.83 9.59 9.51
N HIS A 311 -13.39 8.86 8.54
CA HIS A 311 -14.46 7.89 8.77
C HIS A 311 -13.90 6.53 9.18
N LEU A 312 -13.90 6.26 10.48
CA LEU A 312 -13.51 4.97 11.04
C LEU A 312 -14.76 4.10 11.14
N ARG A 313 -14.89 3.05 10.31
CA ARG A 313 -16.11 2.19 10.27
C ARG A 313 -17.41 3.01 10.13
N ASN A 314 -17.41 3.99 9.23
CA ASN A 314 -18.50 4.95 9.00
C ASN A 314 -18.80 5.90 10.18
N GLN A 315 -17.93 5.99 11.18
CA GLN A 315 -18.04 6.98 12.25
C GLN A 315 -17.01 8.10 12.05
N PRO A 316 -17.45 9.37 11.96
CA PRO A 316 -16.53 10.50 11.77
C PRO A 316 -15.70 10.72 13.04
N THR A 317 -14.39 10.71 12.88
CA THR A 317 -13.41 10.91 13.95
C THR A 317 -12.62 12.19 13.67
N PRO A 318 -12.87 13.27 14.44
CA PRO A 318 -12.31 14.60 14.17
C PRO A 318 -10.85 14.76 14.58
N CYS A 319 -10.32 13.82 15.38
CA CYS A 319 -8.96 13.85 15.90
C CYS A 319 -8.16 12.66 15.41
N ALA A 320 -6.84 12.80 15.39
CA ALA A 320 -5.97 11.68 15.04
C ALA A 320 -5.97 10.66 16.18
N VAL A 321 -6.21 9.41 15.83
CA VAL A 321 -6.16 8.28 16.77
C VAL A 321 -4.89 7.50 16.51
N GLU A 322 -4.03 7.40 17.52
CA GLU A 322 -2.88 6.50 17.47
C GLU A 322 -3.35 5.05 17.51
N THR A 323 -2.74 4.22 16.66
CA THR A 323 -3.06 2.82 16.51
C THR A 323 -1.89 1.94 16.96
N GLN A 324 -2.17 0.65 17.19
CA GLN A 324 -1.14 -0.35 17.46
C GLN A 324 -0.59 -0.99 16.17
N PHE A 325 -0.96 -0.47 15.00
CA PHE A 325 -0.53 -1.00 13.70
C PHE A 325 0.88 -0.55 13.35
N ARG A 326 1.53 -1.31 12.46
CA ARG A 326 2.90 -1.02 12.00
C ARG A 326 2.93 -0.22 10.70
N THR A 327 1.85 -0.29 9.92
CA THR A 327 1.77 0.29 8.58
C THR A 327 0.43 0.99 8.38
N VAL A 328 0.39 1.94 7.45
CA VAL A 328 -0.86 2.63 7.10
C VAL A 328 -1.87 1.70 6.44
N ASP A 329 -1.46 0.68 5.68
CA ASP A 329 -2.41 -0.18 4.98
C ASP A 329 -3.14 -1.16 5.94
N GLU A 330 -2.56 -1.48 7.10
CA GLU A 330 -3.26 -2.20 8.18
C GLU A 330 -4.42 -1.38 8.76
N VAL A 331 -4.31 -0.04 8.77
CA VAL A 331 -5.43 0.84 9.16
C VAL A 331 -6.59 0.65 8.21
N PHE A 332 -6.33 0.66 6.90
CA PHE A 332 -7.36 0.49 5.87
C PHE A 332 -8.00 -0.91 5.96
N ALA A 333 -7.22 -1.95 6.19
CA ALA A 333 -7.74 -3.31 6.38
C ALA A 333 -8.75 -3.41 7.54
N CYS A 334 -8.53 -2.66 8.64
CA CYS A 334 -9.30 -2.82 9.88
C CYS A 334 -10.40 -1.76 10.11
N PHE A 335 -10.27 -0.57 9.52
CA PHE A 335 -11.10 0.59 9.82
C PHE A 335 -11.72 1.28 8.59
N ALA A 336 -11.27 0.98 7.37
CA ALA A 336 -11.93 1.49 6.17
C ALA A 336 -13.30 0.83 5.98
N SER A 337 -14.24 1.59 5.42
CA SER A 337 -15.55 1.10 5.01
C SER A 337 -15.89 1.71 3.65
N PRO A 338 -15.80 0.94 2.54
CA PRO A 338 -15.36 -0.46 2.48
C PRO A 338 -13.88 -0.66 2.84
N ALA A 339 -13.50 -1.88 3.22
CA ALA A 339 -12.12 -2.26 3.52
C ALA A 339 -11.30 -2.42 2.24
N VAL A 340 -10.79 -1.30 1.71
CA VAL A 340 -10.11 -1.23 0.40
C VAL A 340 -8.70 -0.71 0.57
N SER A 341 -7.77 -1.25 -0.22
CA SER A 341 -6.38 -0.85 -0.20
C SER A 341 -6.18 0.45 -0.96
N PRO A 342 -5.47 1.45 -0.41
CA PRO A 342 -5.24 2.74 -1.09
C PRO A 342 -4.23 2.65 -2.25
N ARG A 343 -3.48 1.55 -2.33
CA ARG A 343 -2.45 1.23 -3.32
C ARG A 343 -2.27 -0.29 -3.38
N ALA A 344 -1.56 -0.79 -4.39
CA ALA A 344 -1.12 -2.17 -4.38
C ALA A 344 -0.17 -2.41 -3.18
N ILE A 345 -0.44 -3.47 -2.43
CA ILE A 345 0.26 -3.82 -1.20
C ILE A 345 1.36 -4.81 -1.56
N SER A 346 2.60 -4.42 -1.30
CA SER A 346 3.74 -5.33 -1.42
C SER A 346 3.88 -6.16 -0.15
N PHE A 347 3.92 -7.48 -0.33
CA PHE A 347 4.23 -8.45 0.72
C PHE A 347 5.68 -8.95 0.62
N LEU A 348 6.45 -8.46 -0.36
CA LEU A 348 7.89 -8.75 -0.47
C LEU A 348 8.68 -8.15 0.71
N GLU A 349 8.18 -7.11 1.38
CA GLU A 349 8.76 -6.67 2.65
C GLU A 349 8.54 -7.67 3.81
N MET A 350 7.72 -8.71 3.61
CA MET A 350 7.65 -9.87 4.53
C MET A 350 8.77 -10.87 4.28
N THR A 351 9.39 -10.88 3.09
CA THR A 351 10.68 -11.54 2.89
C THR A 351 11.74 -10.67 3.54
N GLN A 352 11.78 -10.80 4.88
CA GLN A 352 12.92 -10.68 5.76
C GLN A 352 14.08 -9.91 5.14
N SER A 353 14.38 -8.72 5.69
CA SER A 353 15.71 -8.09 5.58
C SER A 353 16.76 -9.18 5.31
N PRO A 354 17.59 -9.09 4.25
CA PRO A 354 18.53 -10.17 3.91
C PRO A 354 19.34 -10.63 5.12
N LEU A 355 19.60 -9.71 6.06
CA LEU A 355 20.17 -9.99 7.37
C LEU A 355 19.27 -10.87 8.26
N LEU A 356 17.98 -10.55 8.40
CA LEU A 356 17.02 -11.32 9.19
C LEU A 356 16.81 -12.73 8.60
N LEU A 357 16.79 -12.88 7.28
CA LEU A 357 16.79 -14.20 6.62
C LEU A 357 18.08 -14.96 6.88
N SER A 358 19.22 -14.28 6.81
CA SER A 358 20.52 -14.88 7.13
C SER A 358 20.58 -15.33 8.60
N ILE A 359 20.04 -14.54 9.53
CA ILE A 359 19.94 -14.90 10.95
C ILE A 359 19.02 -16.09 11.14
N ARG A 360 17.83 -16.11 10.50
CA ARG A 360 16.90 -17.25 10.54
C ARG A 360 17.56 -18.53 10.05
N ASN A 361 18.23 -18.47 8.90
CA ASN A 361 18.91 -19.63 8.31
C ASN A 361 20.12 -20.11 9.13
N ALA A 362 20.74 -19.22 9.90
CA ALA A 362 21.83 -19.58 10.80
C ALA A 362 21.36 -20.32 12.06
N PHE A 363 20.06 -20.32 12.39
CA PHE A 363 19.56 -21.05 13.56
C PHE A 363 19.72 -22.56 13.39
N ASN A 364 20.35 -23.20 14.38
CA ASN A 364 20.64 -24.63 14.38
C ASN A 364 21.54 -25.12 13.23
N ASP A 365 22.30 -24.21 12.62
CA ASP A 365 23.33 -24.54 11.62
C ASP A 365 24.66 -24.91 12.33
N PRO A 366 25.17 -26.15 12.16
CA PRO A 366 26.42 -26.58 12.77
C PRO A 366 27.67 -25.90 12.18
N THR A 367 27.58 -25.27 11.00
CA THR A 367 28.76 -24.75 10.29
C THR A 367 29.20 -23.36 10.77
N HIS A 368 28.26 -22.52 11.21
CA HIS A 368 28.53 -21.13 11.60
C HIS A 368 28.32 -20.83 13.10
N CYS A 369 27.93 -21.83 13.91
CA CYS A 369 27.68 -21.64 15.34
C CYS A 369 28.96 -21.46 16.17
N ASP A 370 28.87 -20.70 17.26
CA ASP A 370 29.93 -20.53 18.26
C ASP A 370 29.59 -21.18 19.61
N MET A 371 28.39 -21.76 19.74
CA MET A 371 27.88 -22.40 20.95
C MET A 371 26.87 -23.51 20.63
N LYS A 372 26.86 -24.56 21.47
CA LYS A 372 25.89 -25.66 21.44
C LYS A 372 25.13 -25.72 22.75
N ILE A 373 23.82 -25.92 22.67
CA ILE A 373 22.98 -26.22 23.83
C ILE A 373 22.49 -27.66 23.71
N ILE A 374 22.79 -28.49 24.71
CA ILE A 374 22.38 -29.89 24.77
C ILE A 374 21.12 -29.98 25.63
N VAL A 375 20.04 -30.46 25.04
CA VAL A 375 18.76 -30.71 25.71
C VAL A 375 18.35 -32.14 25.39
N GLU A 376 18.12 -32.97 26.41
CA GLU A 376 17.79 -34.41 26.24
C GLU A 376 18.78 -35.16 25.32
N GLY A 377 20.07 -34.83 25.42
CA GLY A 377 21.14 -35.43 24.60
C GLY A 377 21.19 -34.95 23.14
N LYS A 378 20.28 -34.07 22.70
CA LYS A 378 20.27 -33.48 21.36
C LYS A 378 20.90 -32.09 21.38
N ALA A 379 21.74 -31.79 20.39
CA ALA A 379 22.41 -30.51 20.26
C ALA A 379 21.61 -29.50 19.44
N ILE A 380 21.54 -28.26 19.93
CA ILE A 380 20.99 -27.09 19.24
C ILE A 380 22.13 -26.10 19.02
N HIS A 381 22.43 -25.78 17.76
CA HIS A 381 23.54 -24.90 17.38
C HIS A 381 23.10 -23.42 17.40
N VAL A 382 23.83 -22.57 18.12
CA VAL A 382 23.45 -21.18 18.40
C VAL A 382 24.65 -20.23 18.41
N HIS A 383 24.36 -18.93 18.44
CA HIS A 383 25.31 -17.81 18.41
C HIS A 383 25.23 -17.02 19.72
N LYS A 384 26.34 -16.93 20.46
CA LYS A 384 26.43 -16.22 21.75
C LYS A 384 25.97 -14.77 21.64
N ALA A 385 26.37 -14.08 20.57
CA ALA A 385 26.02 -12.68 20.34
C ALA A 385 24.50 -12.45 20.31
N LEU A 386 23.77 -13.27 19.54
CA LEU A 386 22.31 -13.16 19.43
C LEU A 386 21.62 -13.43 20.77
N LEU A 387 22.05 -14.47 21.50
CA LEU A 387 21.49 -14.78 22.81
C LEU A 387 21.73 -13.65 23.83
N LYS A 388 22.94 -13.08 23.89
CA LYS A 388 23.28 -11.94 24.77
C LYS A 388 22.47 -10.69 24.45
N ILE A 389 22.23 -10.43 23.16
CA ILE A 389 21.44 -9.28 22.73
C ILE A 389 19.97 -9.47 23.14
N ARG A 390 19.41 -10.66 22.90
CA ARG A 390 17.97 -10.90 22.92
C ARG A 390 17.42 -11.40 24.26
N CYS A 391 18.27 -11.89 25.16
CA CYS A 391 17.83 -12.50 26.41
C CYS A 391 18.71 -12.09 27.59
N GLN A 392 18.12 -11.49 28.62
CA GLN A 392 18.84 -11.05 29.82
C GLN A 392 19.51 -12.21 30.56
N TYR A 393 18.86 -13.38 30.62
CA TYR A 393 19.43 -14.58 31.23
C TYR A 393 20.77 -14.96 30.58
N PHE A 394 20.80 -15.04 29.25
CA PHE A 394 22.03 -15.33 28.51
C PHE A 394 23.04 -14.18 28.58
N ARG A 395 22.58 -12.93 28.66
CA ARG A 395 23.47 -11.77 28.83
C ARG A 395 24.27 -11.83 30.14
N VAL A 396 23.62 -12.17 31.25
CA VAL A 396 24.26 -12.34 32.55
C VAL A 396 25.13 -13.59 32.54
N ARG A 397 24.54 -14.74 32.18
CA ARG A 397 25.21 -16.05 32.22
C ARG A 397 26.45 -16.12 31.31
N LEU A 398 26.39 -15.53 30.10
CA LEU A 398 27.53 -15.50 29.17
C LEU A 398 28.43 -14.27 29.35
N GLY A 399 28.06 -13.33 30.23
CA GLY A 399 28.84 -12.15 30.59
C GLY A 399 29.76 -12.39 31.78
N GLU A 400 29.29 -13.14 32.79
CA GLU A 400 30.02 -13.40 34.04
C GLU A 400 30.93 -14.65 33.97
N LEU A 401 30.63 -15.64 33.13
CA LEU A 401 31.30 -16.94 33.16
C LEU A 401 32.38 -17.16 32.09
N TRP A 402 32.35 -16.47 30.95
CA TRP A 402 33.05 -16.92 29.72
C TRP A 402 34.11 -15.96 29.17
N HIS A 403 34.83 -15.27 30.07
CA HIS A 403 36.06 -14.58 29.68
C HIS A 403 37.30 -15.50 29.63
N ASP A 404 37.26 -16.68 30.28
CA ASP A 404 38.44 -17.57 30.42
C ASP A 404 38.22 -19.06 30.12
N SER A 405 37.01 -19.52 29.80
CA SER A 405 36.74 -20.94 29.51
C SER A 405 36.42 -21.18 28.03
N ASN A 406 37.17 -22.08 27.39
CA ASN A 406 36.96 -22.58 26.02
C ASN A 406 35.71 -23.48 25.88
N GLU A 407 34.79 -23.43 26.84
CA GLU A 407 33.66 -24.34 26.92
C GLU A 407 32.48 -23.74 26.14
N ASN A 408 32.22 -24.28 24.95
CA ASN A 408 31.17 -23.78 24.04
C ASN A 408 29.87 -24.59 24.15
N THR A 409 29.71 -25.38 25.21
CA THR A 409 28.58 -26.30 25.38
C THR A 409 27.83 -25.98 26.67
N LEU A 410 26.50 -25.90 26.58
CA LEU A 410 25.63 -25.73 27.73
C LEU A 410 24.62 -26.86 27.81
N GLU A 411 24.56 -27.56 28.94
CA GLU A 411 23.58 -28.62 29.17
C GLU A 411 22.33 -28.06 29.90
N VAL A 412 21.14 -28.41 29.41
CA VAL A 412 19.85 -28.01 29.98
C VAL A 412 19.02 -29.26 30.25
N LYS A 413 18.54 -29.40 31.50
CA LYS A 413 17.86 -30.61 31.98
C LYS A 413 16.38 -30.40 32.31
N ASP A 414 15.95 -29.14 32.46
CA ASP A 414 14.63 -28.81 33.03
C ASP A 414 13.53 -28.64 31.97
N PHE A 415 13.83 -28.81 30.68
CA PHE A 415 12.89 -28.54 29.59
C PHE A 415 12.94 -29.59 28.49
N PRO A 416 11.79 -29.96 27.90
CA PRO A 416 11.75 -30.80 26.70
C PRO A 416 12.49 -30.17 25.52
N TYR A 417 13.13 -30.98 24.68
CA TYR A 417 13.90 -30.49 23.53
C TYR A 417 13.09 -29.58 22.61
N ASN A 418 11.84 -29.94 22.25
CA ASN A 418 11.03 -29.16 21.31
C ASN A 418 10.65 -27.78 21.88
N VAL A 419 10.30 -27.73 23.17
CA VAL A 419 9.97 -26.47 23.87
C VAL A 419 11.19 -25.56 23.94
N TYR A 420 12.33 -26.10 24.35
CA TYR A 420 13.55 -25.30 24.47
C TYR A 420 14.08 -24.84 23.10
N LYS A 421 14.01 -25.71 22.08
CA LYS A 421 14.37 -25.36 20.70
C LYS A 421 13.49 -24.23 20.15
N ALA A 422 12.19 -24.26 20.41
CA ALA A 422 11.29 -23.22 19.95
C ALA A 422 11.49 -21.89 20.68
N PHE A 423 11.78 -21.92 21.99
CA PHE A 423 12.21 -20.74 22.72
C PHE A 423 13.47 -20.11 22.10
N LEU A 424 14.48 -20.94 21.79
CA LEU A 424 15.69 -20.46 21.12
C LEU A 424 15.40 -19.95 19.70
N HIS A 425 14.53 -20.62 18.93
CA HIS A 425 14.11 -20.16 17.61
C HIS A 425 13.40 -18.80 17.69
N TRP A 426 12.52 -18.61 18.67
CA TRP A 426 11.86 -17.33 18.91
C TRP A 426 12.85 -16.19 19.19
N LEU A 427 13.96 -16.46 19.89
CA LEU A 427 15.01 -15.44 20.08
C LEU A 427 15.63 -14.97 18.75
N TYR A 428 15.64 -15.82 17.71
CA TYR A 428 16.17 -15.53 16.38
C TYR A 428 15.16 -14.87 15.44
N THR A 429 13.88 -15.25 15.55
CA THR A 429 12.89 -14.95 14.52
C THR A 429 11.69 -14.14 14.99
N ASP A 430 11.51 -13.95 16.30
CA ASP A 430 10.28 -13.46 16.92
C ASP A 430 9.04 -14.34 16.65
N GLU A 431 9.23 -15.53 16.06
CA GLU A 431 8.18 -16.50 15.74
C GLU A 431 8.25 -17.69 16.70
N LEU A 432 7.17 -17.89 17.47
CA LEU A 432 7.01 -19.06 18.32
C LEU A 432 6.30 -20.16 17.53
N ASN A 433 7.00 -21.26 17.27
CA ASN A 433 6.44 -22.40 16.55
C ASN A 433 6.58 -23.64 17.44
N VAL A 434 5.52 -23.93 18.21
CA VAL A 434 5.42 -25.09 19.10
C VAL A 434 4.02 -25.67 18.91
N ASP A 435 3.94 -26.98 18.71
CA ASP A 435 2.66 -27.68 18.74
C ASP A 435 2.13 -27.71 20.20
N LEU A 436 0.87 -27.30 20.40
CA LEU A 436 0.25 -27.18 21.73
C LEU A 436 0.21 -28.53 22.46
N GLU A 437 0.08 -29.65 21.74
CA GLU A 437 0.12 -30.99 22.33
C GLU A 437 1.53 -31.38 22.82
N GLU A 438 2.58 -30.90 22.18
CA GLU A 438 3.97 -31.13 22.60
C GLU A 438 4.41 -30.19 23.73
N ALA A 439 3.83 -28.99 23.80
CA ALA A 439 4.13 -27.97 24.81
C ALA A 439 3.63 -28.35 26.22
N LEU A 440 2.53 -29.11 26.30
CA LEU A 440 1.86 -29.42 27.56
C LEU A 440 2.48 -30.61 28.31
N GLY A 441 3.36 -31.38 27.68
CA GLY A 441 3.84 -32.65 28.24
C GLY A 441 2.70 -33.67 28.36
N LYS A 442 3.00 -34.96 28.26
CA LYS A 442 2.02 -35.98 28.62
C LYS A 442 1.73 -35.84 30.13
N PHE A 443 0.55 -35.35 30.48
CA PHE A 443 0.03 -35.40 31.85
C PHE A 443 -0.12 -36.85 32.33
#